data_AF-P40626-F1
#
_entry.id   AF-P40626-F1
#
_cell.length_a   1.000
_cell.length_b   1.000
_cell.length_c   1.000
_cell.angle_alpha   90.00
_cell.angle_beta   90.00
_cell.angle_gamma   90.00
#
_symmetry.space_group_name_H-M   'P 1'
#
loop_
_entity.id
_entity.type
_entity.pdbx_description
1 polymer ?
#
loop_
_entity_poly.entity_id
_entity_poly.type
_entity_poly.pdbx_seq_one_letter_code
_entity_poly.pdbx_strand_id
1 'polypeptide(L)'
;MSKAASQYATLEDLPSKPKRPQTGFFIYKSEVFAKRRTECPTLKVPEIVSKISEEYKALPEKEKQKYEEAYRKEKATYDKQNDQWKEKYGDIEKSLKDQAKKALKEKTKKSKAAEKELEKSKKKAPAAAPAKKDDKKAPAKKK
;
A
#
# COMPACT_ATOMS: atom_id res chain seq x y z
N MET A 1 24.15 23.62 -6.00
CA MET A 1 23.35 22.45 -5.54
C MET A 1 24.26 21.60 -4.67
N SER A 2 23.98 21.44 -3.37
CA SER A 2 24.83 20.65 -2.48
C SER A 2 24.88 19.19 -2.93
N LYS A 3 26.07 18.57 -2.88
CA LYS A 3 26.40 17.21 -3.36
C LYS A 3 25.43 16.11 -2.89
N ALA A 4 24.71 16.31 -1.77
CA ALA A 4 23.81 15.31 -1.21
C ALA A 4 22.51 15.08 -2.00
N ALA A 5 21.99 16.10 -2.71
CA ALA A 5 20.75 15.94 -3.48
C ALA A 5 20.90 14.99 -4.68
N SER A 6 22.14 14.66 -5.08
CA SER A 6 22.41 13.80 -6.22
C SER A 6 22.36 12.30 -5.92
N GLN A 7 22.44 11.88 -4.64
CA GLN A 7 22.60 10.46 -4.32
C GLN A 7 21.27 9.70 -4.23
N TYR A 8 20.18 10.36 -3.82
CA TYR A 8 18.87 9.75 -3.65
C TYR A 8 17.85 10.52 -4.49
N ALA A 9 17.40 9.94 -5.61
CA ALA A 9 16.48 10.59 -6.55
C ALA A 9 15.02 10.18 -6.30
N THR A 10 14.82 8.97 -5.77
CA THR A 10 13.53 8.37 -5.50
C THR A 10 13.48 7.81 -4.08
N LEU A 11 12.26 7.47 -3.62
CA LEU A 11 12.10 6.84 -2.30
C LEU A 11 12.72 5.44 -2.21
N GLU A 12 12.92 4.78 -3.36
CA GLU A 12 13.48 3.44 -3.47
C GLU A 12 15.01 3.43 -3.31
N ASP A 13 15.67 4.56 -3.59
CA ASP A 13 17.12 4.71 -3.45
C ASP A 13 17.56 4.84 -1.98
N LEU A 14 16.64 5.22 -1.09
CA LEU A 14 16.91 5.38 0.33
C LEU A 14 17.18 4.03 1.00
N PRO A 15 18.19 3.93 1.90
CA PRO A 15 18.37 2.74 2.70
C PRO A 15 17.10 2.36 3.47
N SER A 16 16.81 1.06 3.56
CA SER A 16 15.59 0.58 4.20
C SER A 16 15.47 1.12 5.63
N LYS A 17 14.31 1.70 5.92
CA LYS A 17 13.96 2.13 7.27
C LYS A 17 13.94 0.92 8.22
N PRO A 18 14.42 1.05 9.47
CA PRO A 18 14.28 0.00 10.47
C PRO A 18 12.82 -0.42 10.63
N LYS A 19 12.58 -1.72 10.74
CA LYS A 19 11.23 -2.28 10.90
C LYS A 19 10.80 -2.17 12.36
N ARG A 20 9.55 -1.78 12.58
CA ARG A 20 8.97 -1.75 13.93
C ARG A 20 8.92 -3.18 14.49
N PRO A 21 9.33 -3.37 15.76
CA PRO A 21 9.25 -4.68 16.38
C PRO A 21 7.79 -5.07 16.62
N GLN A 22 7.55 -6.37 16.72
CA GLN A 22 6.23 -6.93 16.97
C GLN A 22 5.86 -6.71 18.43
N THR A 23 4.64 -6.22 18.69
CA THR A 23 4.13 -6.09 20.06
C THR A 23 3.88 -7.47 20.68
N GLY A 24 3.71 -7.54 22.00
CA GLY A 24 3.51 -8.80 22.70
C GLY A 24 2.36 -9.66 22.12
N PHE A 25 1.25 -9.02 21.73
CA PHE A 25 0.15 -9.70 21.04
C PHE A 25 0.56 -10.31 19.70
N PHE A 26 1.35 -9.61 18.88
CA PHE A 26 1.77 -10.15 17.58
C PHE A 26 2.76 -11.31 17.75
N ILE A 27 3.63 -11.24 18.76
CA ILE A 27 4.53 -12.34 19.12
C ILE A 27 3.68 -13.56 19.53
N TYR A 28 2.77 -13.41 20.50
CA TYR A 28 1.87 -14.47 20.92
C TYR A 28 1.05 -15.05 19.76
N LYS A 29 0.43 -14.18 18.96
CA LYS A 29 -0.33 -14.59 17.77
C LYS A 29 0.53 -15.42 16.83
N SER A 30 1.79 -15.05 16.59
CA SER A 30 2.67 -15.81 15.70
C SER A 30 2.94 -17.24 16.18
N GLU A 31 2.97 -17.45 17.50
CA GLU A 31 3.16 -18.77 18.11
C GLU A 31 1.90 -19.65 18.01
N VAL A 32 0.71 -19.06 18.24
CA VAL A 32 -0.53 -19.85 18.36
C VAL A 32 -1.38 -19.91 17.08
N PHE A 33 -1.19 -18.97 16.14
CA PHE A 33 -2.08 -18.82 14.98
C PHE A 33 -2.13 -20.06 14.10
N ALA A 34 -0.98 -20.70 13.84
CA ALA A 34 -0.95 -21.92 13.02
C ALA A 34 -1.77 -23.05 13.65
N LYS A 35 -1.61 -23.25 14.97
CA LYS A 35 -2.38 -24.23 15.74
C LYS A 35 -3.88 -23.93 15.69
N ARG A 36 -4.27 -22.68 15.94
CA ARG A 36 -5.69 -22.25 15.90
C ARG A 36 -6.31 -22.36 14.52
N ARG A 37 -5.53 -22.12 13.45
CA ARG A 37 -5.97 -22.31 12.07
C ARG A 37 -6.24 -23.79 11.74
N THR A 38 -5.42 -24.70 12.26
CA THR A 38 -5.64 -26.15 12.11
C THR A 38 -6.81 -26.65 12.94
N GLU A 39 -7.02 -26.12 14.16
CA GLU A 39 -8.15 -26.47 15.03
C GLU A 39 -9.49 -25.92 14.51
N CYS A 40 -9.47 -24.79 13.81
CA CYS A 40 -10.66 -24.12 13.29
C CYS A 40 -10.55 -23.86 11.77
N PRO A 41 -10.48 -24.90 10.91
CA PRO A 41 -10.25 -24.72 9.47
C PRO A 41 -11.44 -24.10 8.74
N THR A 42 -12.64 -24.13 9.34
CA THR A 42 -13.86 -23.54 8.78
C THR A 42 -13.96 -22.03 9.00
N LEU A 43 -13.22 -21.49 9.98
CA LEU A 43 -13.24 -20.07 10.31
C LEU A 43 -12.32 -19.28 9.39
N LYS A 44 -12.75 -18.06 9.06
CA LYS A 44 -11.92 -17.12 8.32
C LYS A 44 -10.81 -16.60 9.22
N VAL A 45 -9.70 -16.18 8.60
CA VAL A 45 -8.53 -15.62 9.31
C VAL A 45 -8.91 -14.53 10.32
N PRO A 46 -9.78 -13.54 10.01
CA PRO A 46 -10.15 -12.52 10.99
C PRO A 46 -10.84 -13.09 12.24
N GLU A 47 -11.69 -14.10 12.08
CA GLU A 47 -12.41 -14.75 13.20
C GLU A 47 -11.44 -15.50 14.11
N ILE A 48 -10.45 -16.19 13.52
CA ILE A 48 -9.38 -16.86 14.27
C ILE A 48 -8.55 -15.83 15.05
N VAL A 49 -8.20 -14.69 14.43
CA VAL A 49 -7.45 -13.63 15.10
C VAL A 49 -8.25 -12.99 16.24
N SER A 50 -9.56 -12.82 16.07
CA SER A 50 -10.44 -12.35 17.16
C SER A 50 -10.39 -13.28 18.37
N LYS A 51 -10.50 -14.60 18.16
CA LYS A 51 -10.38 -15.58 19.25
C LYS A 51 -9.01 -15.52 19.93
N ILE A 52 -7.93 -15.44 19.16
CA ILE A 52 -6.57 -15.27 19.73
C ILE A 52 -6.44 -13.97 20.53
N SER A 53 -7.13 -12.90 20.11
CA SER A 53 -7.13 -11.64 20.86
C SER A 53 -7.84 -11.77 22.21
N GLU A 54 -8.95 -12.51 22.27
CA GLU A 54 -9.64 -12.81 23.52
C GLU A 54 -8.78 -13.70 24.43
N GLU A 55 -8.15 -14.74 23.88
CA GLU A 55 -7.20 -15.59 24.60
C GLU A 55 -6.04 -14.77 25.17
N TYR A 56 -5.42 -13.89 24.37
CA TYR A 56 -4.32 -13.03 24.82
C TYR A 56 -4.72 -12.10 25.96
N LYS A 57 -5.96 -11.57 25.94
CA LYS A 57 -6.48 -10.73 27.03
C LYS A 57 -6.76 -11.52 28.30
N ALA A 58 -7.09 -12.81 28.17
CA ALA A 58 -7.34 -13.71 29.28
C ALA A 58 -6.07 -14.37 29.84
N LEU A 59 -4.92 -14.23 29.17
CA LEU A 59 -3.66 -14.78 29.66
C LEU A 59 -3.30 -14.21 31.04
N PRO A 60 -2.67 -15.02 31.92
CA PRO A 60 -2.10 -14.52 33.15
C PRO A 60 -1.12 -13.38 32.89
N GLU A 61 -1.12 -12.37 33.76
CA GLU A 61 -0.26 -11.19 33.59
C GLU A 61 1.22 -11.57 33.46
N LYS A 62 1.68 -12.59 34.18
CA LYS A 62 3.06 -13.10 34.10
C LYS A 62 3.42 -13.60 32.70
N GLU A 63 2.49 -14.28 32.02
CA GLU A 63 2.71 -14.76 30.65
C GLU A 63 2.66 -13.59 29.66
N LYS A 64 1.72 -12.66 29.84
CA LYS A 64 1.64 -11.44 29.03
C LYS A 64 2.93 -10.62 29.14
N GLN A 65 3.47 -10.49 30.35
CA GLN A 65 4.73 -9.78 30.62
C GLN A 65 5.91 -10.36 29.85
N LYS A 66 6.01 -11.68 29.69
CA LYS A 66 7.07 -12.31 28.86
C LYS A 66 7.10 -11.72 27.44
N TYR A 67 5.93 -11.58 26.82
CA TYR A 67 5.80 -11.04 25.47
C TYR A 67 6.01 -9.53 25.41
N GLU A 68 5.52 -8.79 26.40
CA GLU A 68 5.73 -7.35 26.50
C GLU A 68 7.20 -6.98 26.78
N GLU A 69 7.92 -7.78 27.56
CA GLU A 69 9.35 -7.60 27.82
C GLU A 69 10.20 -7.85 26.57
N ALA A 70 9.88 -8.90 25.80
CA ALA A 70 10.50 -9.16 24.50
C ALA A 70 10.31 -7.96 23.57
N TYR A 71 9.07 -7.48 23.45
CA TYR A 71 8.77 -6.27 22.69
C TYR A 71 9.54 -5.05 23.19
N ARG A 72 9.60 -4.81 24.51
CA ARG A 72 10.31 -3.66 25.10
C ARG A 72 11.80 -3.67 24.77
N LYS A 73 12.43 -4.84 24.81
CA LYS A 73 13.85 -5.00 24.46
C LYS A 73 14.10 -4.67 22.98
N GLU A 74 13.32 -5.26 22.09
CA GLU A 74 13.45 -5.00 20.65
C GLU A 74 13.10 -3.54 20.30
N LYS A 75 12.14 -2.96 21.03
CA LYS A 75 11.75 -1.56 20.87
C LYS A 75 12.89 -0.60 21.18
N ALA A 76 13.65 -0.85 22.25
CA ALA A 76 14.82 -0.03 22.57
C ALA A 76 15.89 -0.08 21.45
N THR A 77 16.13 -1.26 20.88
CA THR A 77 17.04 -1.42 19.73
C THR A 77 16.51 -0.70 18.49
N TYR A 78 15.23 -0.89 18.18
CA TYR A 78 14.56 -0.24 17.06
C TYR A 78 14.58 1.29 17.17
N ASP A 79 14.28 1.86 18.35
CA ASP A 79 14.21 3.30 18.54
C ASP A 79 15.57 3.94 18.24
N LYS A 80 16.66 3.35 18.76
CA LYS A 80 18.03 3.79 18.46
C LYS A 80 18.35 3.73 16.96
N GLN A 81 18.04 2.61 16.30
CA GLN A 81 18.30 2.45 14.86
C GLN A 81 17.47 3.43 14.02
N ASN A 82 16.20 3.62 14.39
CA ASN A 82 15.27 4.48 13.69
C ASN A 82 15.62 5.96 13.87
N ASP A 83 16.15 6.36 15.02
CA ASP A 83 16.61 7.73 15.23
C ASP A 83 17.88 8.02 14.42
N GLN A 84 18.85 7.10 14.41
CA GLN A 84 20.02 7.21 13.51
C GLN A 84 19.63 7.27 12.03
N TRP A 85 18.61 6.50 11.64
CA TRP A 85 18.08 6.55 10.27
C TRP A 85 17.42 7.90 9.96
N LYS A 86 16.60 8.43 10.88
CA LYS A 86 15.94 9.73 10.70
C LYS A 86 16.94 10.88 10.65
N GLU A 87 18.00 10.84 11.46
CA GLU A 87 19.04 11.86 11.45
C GLU A 87 19.71 11.94 10.07
N LYS A 88 19.98 10.79 9.45
CA LYS A 88 20.66 10.72 8.14
C LYS A 88 19.73 10.96 6.95
N TYR A 89 18.49 10.47 7.04
CA TYR A 89 17.61 10.33 5.88
C TYR A 89 16.24 11.00 6.06
N GLY A 90 15.91 11.53 7.22
CA GLY A 90 14.59 12.08 7.53
C GLY A 90 14.20 13.26 6.63
N ASP A 91 15.11 14.22 6.45
CA ASP A 91 14.88 15.37 5.58
C ASP A 91 14.82 14.98 4.10
N ILE A 92 15.65 14.02 3.70
CA ILE A 92 15.70 13.48 2.32
C ILE A 92 14.38 12.76 2.03
N GLU A 93 13.94 11.85 2.91
CA GLU A 93 12.66 11.13 2.81
C GLU A 93 11.49 12.09 2.72
N LYS A 94 11.46 13.14 3.55
CA LYS A 94 10.40 14.16 3.54
C LYS A 94 10.36 14.91 2.20
N SER A 95 11.50 15.38 1.73
CA SER A 95 11.61 16.09 0.43
C SER A 95 11.12 15.22 -0.72
N LEU A 96 11.55 13.95 -0.77
CA LEU A 96 11.15 13.00 -1.82
C LEU A 96 9.64 12.67 -1.75
N LYS A 97 9.09 12.48 -0.55
CA LYS A 97 7.63 12.29 -0.36
C LYS A 97 6.83 13.50 -0.84
N ASP A 98 7.29 14.71 -0.54
CA ASP A 98 6.61 15.93 -0.97
C ASP A 98 6.66 16.10 -2.49
N GLN A 99 7.79 15.78 -3.13
CA GLN A 99 7.93 15.76 -4.59
C GLN A 99 7.01 14.72 -5.23
N ALA A 100 7.00 13.48 -4.72
CA ALA A 100 6.12 12.42 -5.22
C ALA A 100 4.64 12.78 -5.08
N LYS A 101 4.24 13.40 -3.95
CA LYS A 101 2.87 13.85 -3.71
C LYS A 101 2.45 14.98 -4.64
N LYS A 102 3.35 15.93 -4.93
CA LYS A 102 3.11 17.01 -5.91
C LYS A 102 2.90 16.43 -7.32
N ALA A 103 3.80 15.55 -7.75
CA ALA A 103 3.70 14.89 -9.06
C ALA A 103 2.41 14.07 -9.20
N LEU A 104 1.98 13.35 -8.16
CA LEU A 104 0.72 12.62 -8.15
C LEU A 104 -0.48 13.57 -8.26
N LYS A 105 -0.48 14.68 -7.53
CA LYS A 105 -1.56 15.68 -7.59
C LYS A 105 -1.69 16.33 -8.96
N GLU A 106 -0.57 16.61 -9.63
CA GLU A 106 -0.55 17.16 -10.99
C GLU A 106 -1.08 16.17 -12.02
N LYS A 107 -0.67 14.90 -11.94
CA LYS A 107 -1.19 13.82 -12.79
C LYS A 107 -2.71 13.68 -12.63
N THR A 108 -3.21 13.63 -11.41
CA THR A 108 -4.65 13.52 -11.15
C THR A 108 -5.44 14.73 -11.67
N LYS A 109 -4.91 15.94 -11.54
CA LYS A 109 -5.54 17.15 -12.11
C LYS A 109 -5.60 17.10 -13.63
N LYS A 110 -4.51 16.68 -14.29
CA LYS A 110 -4.45 16.55 -15.75
C LYS A 110 -5.41 15.49 -16.27
N SER A 111 -5.48 14.32 -15.61
CA SER A 111 -6.43 13.26 -15.98
C SER A 111 -7.88 13.72 -15.83
N LYS A 112 -8.23 14.42 -14.74
CA LYS A 112 -9.58 14.99 -14.57
C LYS A 112 -9.93 16.04 -15.61
N ALA A 113 -8.96 16.88 -16.01
CA ALA A 113 -9.17 17.85 -17.08
C ALA A 113 -9.41 17.16 -18.43
N ALA A 114 -8.60 16.15 -18.77
CA ALA A 114 -8.76 15.39 -20.01
C ALA A 114 -10.08 14.61 -20.08
N GLU A 115 -10.51 14.02 -18.96
CA GLU A 115 -11.78 13.30 -18.87
C GLU A 115 -12.98 14.23 -19.05
N LYS A 116 -12.92 15.44 -18.47
CA LYS A 116 -13.96 16.48 -18.65
C LYS A 116 -14.07 16.97 -20.10
N GLU A 117 -12.94 17.12 -20.79
CA GLU A 117 -12.92 17.50 -22.21
C GLU A 117 -13.48 16.36 -23.11
N LEU A 118 -13.21 15.09 -22.78
CA LEU A 118 -13.77 13.95 -23.49
C LEU A 118 -15.29 13.80 -23.28
N GLU A 119 -15.79 14.03 -22.06
CA GLU A 119 -17.23 14.00 -21.76
C GLU A 119 -17.99 15.10 -22.52
N LYS A 120 -17.44 16.32 -22.58
CA LYS A 120 -18.03 17.44 -23.31
C LYS A 120 -18.14 17.16 -24.82
N SER A 121 -17.17 16.44 -25.38
CA SER A 121 -17.17 16.04 -26.79
C SER A 121 -18.25 15.00 -27.10
N LYS A 122 -18.53 14.06 -26.17
CA LYS A 122 -19.61 13.06 -26.34
C LYS A 122 -21.01 13.67 -26.30
N LYS A 123 -21.26 14.67 -25.43
CA LYS A 123 -22.59 15.34 -25.34
C LYS A 123 -22.92 16.22 -26.54
N LYS A 124 -21.93 16.61 -27.36
CA LYS A 124 -22.15 17.38 -28.59
C LYS A 124 -22.42 16.52 -29.83
N ALA A 125 -22.31 15.20 -29.75
CA ALA A 125 -22.68 14.33 -30.87
C ALA A 125 -24.22 14.19 -30.91
N PRO A 126 -24.89 14.67 -31.97
CA PRO A 126 -26.34 14.62 -32.07
C PRO A 126 -26.84 13.18 -32.24
N ALA A 127 -27.92 12.85 -31.52
CA ALA A 127 -28.73 11.67 -31.79
C ALA A 127 -29.47 11.89 -33.14
N ALA A 128 -28.96 11.27 -34.20
CA ALA A 128 -29.67 11.06 -35.46
C ALA A 128 -29.13 9.76 -36.06
N ALA A 129 -29.66 8.60 -35.68
CA ALA A 129 -30.86 7.93 -36.20
C ALA A 129 -30.58 7.05 -37.43
N PRO A 130 -31.24 5.88 -37.56
CA PRO A 130 -30.73 4.72 -38.28
C PRO A 130 -31.18 4.67 -39.75
N ALA A 131 -30.55 3.74 -40.47
CA ALA A 131 -30.99 3.16 -41.74
C ALA A 131 -30.83 4.04 -43.00
N LYS A 132 -30.00 3.59 -43.96
CA LYS A 132 -30.33 2.94 -45.25
C LYS A 132 -29.07 2.15 -45.65
N LYS A 133 -29.07 0.81 -45.72
CA LYS A 133 -29.52 -0.08 -46.82
C LYS A 133 -29.05 0.36 -48.22
N ASP A 134 -28.81 -0.64 -49.06
CA ASP A 134 -28.27 -0.62 -50.44
C ASP A 134 -26.74 -0.78 -50.47
N ASP A 135 -26.16 -1.98 -50.42
CA ASP A 135 -26.40 -3.17 -51.28
C ASP A 135 -26.17 -2.87 -52.77
N LYS A 136 -25.11 -3.49 -53.31
CA LYS A 136 -24.62 -3.59 -54.70
C LYS A 136 -23.24 -2.97 -54.88
N LYS A 137 -22.29 -3.60 -55.55
CA LYS A 137 -22.20 -4.89 -56.24
C LYS A 137 -20.74 -4.96 -56.69
N ALA A 138 -20.18 -6.18 -56.68
CA ALA A 138 -19.02 -6.65 -57.42
C ALA A 138 -18.85 -6.01 -58.83
N PRO A 139 -17.74 -6.18 -59.60
CA PRO A 139 -16.84 -7.34 -59.54
C PRO A 139 -15.35 -7.15 -59.92
N ALA A 140 -14.59 -8.19 -59.57
CA ALA A 140 -13.53 -8.87 -60.32
C ALA A 140 -12.89 -8.18 -61.53
N LYS A 141 -11.54 -8.15 -61.55
CA LYS A 141 -10.67 -8.55 -62.68
C LYS A 141 -9.34 -9.05 -62.09
N LYS A 142 -9.03 -10.36 -62.12
CA LYS A 142 -8.28 -11.06 -63.19
C LYS A 142 -6.97 -10.36 -63.54
N LYS A 143 -5.82 -10.85 -63.07
CA LYS A 143 -5.00 -11.86 -63.75
C LYS A 143 -3.96 -12.43 -62.80
#